data_AF-A0A8I3N620-F1
#
_entry.id   AF-A0A8I3N620-F1
#
_cell.length_a   1.000
_cell.length_b   1.000
_cell.length_c   1.000
_cell.angle_alpha   90.00
_cell.angle_beta   90.00
_cell.angle_gamma   90.00
#
_symmetry.space_group_name_H-M   'P 1'
#
loop_
_entity.id
_entity.type
_entity.pdbx_description
1 polymer ?
#
loop_
_entity_poly.entity_id
_entity_poly.type
_entity_poly.pdbx_seq_one_letter_code
_entity_poly.pdbx_strand_id
1 'polypeptide(L)'
;MTEFHQEPRPGDLIEIFRIGYEHWAIYVGGGYVIHLTPPSEYPGAGSSSVFSVLSNRAVVRRDRLEDVVGNCRYRVNNHLDHKYTPRPVNEIIYSAKQKIGQEMPYSLLSRNCEHFVTNLRYGEPHSRQVRPSEDPSPSMSPGVSKLGSER
;
A
#
# COMPACT_ATOMS: atom_id res chain seq x y z
N MET A 1 28.00 -4.70 -6.66
CA MET A 1 27.47 -3.48 -6.03
C MET A 1 26.12 -3.83 -5.45
N THR A 2 26.06 -4.09 -4.15
CA THR A 2 24.81 -4.42 -3.46
C THR A 2 24.02 -3.13 -3.30
N GLU A 3 23.01 -2.91 -4.14
CA GLU A 3 22.01 -1.89 -3.82
C GLU A 3 21.41 -2.25 -2.46
N PHE A 4 21.37 -1.28 -1.55
CA PHE A 4 20.69 -1.43 -0.27
C PHE A 4 19.20 -1.59 -0.55
N HIS A 5 18.76 -2.82 -0.84
CA HIS A 5 17.34 -3.14 -0.87
C HIS A 5 16.84 -3.00 0.57
N GLN A 6 16.12 -1.93 0.85
CA GLN A 6 15.38 -1.80 2.10
C GLN A 6 14.49 -3.04 2.23
N GLU A 7 14.74 -3.84 3.26
CA GLU A 7 13.96 -5.03 3.51
C GLU A 7 12.51 -4.60 3.83
N PRO A 8 11.52 -5.07 3.06
CA PRO A 8 10.14 -4.63 3.23
C PRO A 8 9.58 -5.17 4.55
N ARG A 9 8.83 -4.32 5.26
CA ARG A 9 8.13 -4.70 6.49
C ARG A 9 6.66 -4.98 6.19
N PRO A 10 6.00 -5.89 6.92
CA PRO A 10 4.59 -6.18 6.69
C PRO A 10 3.74 -4.90 6.74
N GLY A 11 2.90 -4.71 5.73
CA GLY A 11 2.11 -3.49 5.50
C GLY A 11 2.75 -2.48 4.56
N ASP A 12 4.03 -2.61 4.21
CA ASP A 12 4.70 -1.71 3.27
C ASP A 12 4.15 -1.82 1.84
N LEU A 13 4.01 -0.68 1.18
CA LEU A 13 3.69 -0.60 -0.24
C LEU A 13 4.96 -0.84 -1.05
N ILE A 14 4.85 -1.74 -2.02
CA ILE A 14 5.92 -2.10 -2.93
C ILE A 14 5.59 -1.54 -4.30
N GLU A 15 6.46 -0.68 -4.82
CA GLU A 15 6.39 -0.15 -6.17
C GLU A 15 7.39 -0.87 -7.06
N ILE A 16 6.90 -1.50 -8.12
CA ILE A 16 7.68 -2.32 -9.06
C ILE A 16 7.69 -1.61 -10.41
N PHE A 17 8.89 -1.31 -10.90
CA PHE A 17 9.07 -0.55 -12.13
C PHE A 17 9.01 -1.49 -13.36
N ARG A 18 7.87 -1.49 -14.06
CA ARG A 18 7.70 -2.21 -15.33
C ARG A 18 8.02 -1.27 -16.50
N ILE A 19 8.23 -1.85 -17.69
CA ILE A 19 8.41 -1.06 -18.91
C ILE A 19 7.07 -0.43 -19.28
N GLY A 20 6.95 0.89 -19.08
CA GLY A 20 5.79 1.69 -19.47
C GLY A 20 4.70 1.88 -18.40
N TYR A 21 4.86 1.32 -17.20
CA TYR A 21 3.99 1.59 -16.05
C TYR A 21 4.60 1.12 -14.72
N GLU A 22 4.06 1.60 -13.61
CA GLU A 22 4.37 1.16 -12.26
C GLU A 22 3.32 0.16 -11.77
N HIS A 23 3.80 -0.96 -11.23
CA HIS A 23 2.94 -1.95 -10.59
C HIS A 23 3.05 -1.86 -9.07
N TRP A 24 1.93 -2.01 -8.38
CA TRP A 24 1.84 -1.83 -6.93
C TRP A 24 1.38 -3.11 -6.24
N ALA A 25 2.05 -3.42 -5.13
CA ALA A 25 1.73 -4.54 -4.26
C ALA A 25 1.84 -4.13 -2.79
N ILE A 26 1.26 -4.93 -1.89
CA ILE A 26 1.42 -4.75 -0.45
C ILE A 26 2.14 -5.95 0.16
N TYR A 27 3.21 -5.71 0.91
CA TYR A 27 3.98 -6.78 1.53
C TYR A 27 3.26 -7.32 2.78
N VAL A 28 3.14 -8.64 2.89
CA VAL A 28 2.41 -9.32 3.98
C VAL A 28 3.30 -10.16 4.89
N GLY A 29 4.62 -10.10 4.70
CA GLY A 29 5.61 -10.86 5.46
C GLY A 29 6.02 -12.17 4.82
N GLY A 30 7.16 -12.71 5.26
CA GLY A 30 7.68 -14.01 4.83
C GLY A 30 8.01 -14.09 3.33
N GLY A 31 8.37 -12.98 2.70
CA GLY A 31 8.66 -12.92 1.26
C GLY A 31 7.43 -12.85 0.35
N TYR A 32 6.22 -12.67 0.90
CA TYR A 32 4.98 -12.63 0.11
C TYR A 32 4.40 -11.22 -0.03
N VAL A 33 3.77 -10.97 -1.17
CA VAL A 33 2.98 -9.77 -1.44
C VAL A 33 1.56 -10.13 -1.86
N ILE A 34 0.64 -9.17 -1.71
CA ILE A 34 -0.69 -9.22 -2.31
C ILE A 34 -0.80 -8.10 -3.33
N HIS A 35 -1.26 -8.42 -4.54
CA HIS A 35 -1.40 -7.45 -5.63
C HIS A 35 -2.57 -7.79 -6.55
N LEU A 36 -2.97 -6.82 -7.37
CA LEU A 36 -3.85 -7.06 -8.50
C LEU A 36 -3.03 -7.59 -9.68
N THR A 37 -3.50 -8.66 -10.33
CA THR A 37 -2.91 -9.18 -11.58
C THR A 37 -3.95 -9.19 -12.70
N PRO A 38 -3.56 -8.99 -13.97
CA PRO A 38 -4.39 -9.48 -15.07
C PRO A 38 -4.59 -11.01 -14.98
N PRO A 39 -5.73 -11.52 -15.48
CA PRO A 39 -6.03 -12.95 -15.51
C PRO A 39 -5.13 -13.77 -16.45
N SER A 40 -4.26 -13.13 -17.25
CA SER A 40 -3.47 -13.80 -18.30
C SER A 40 -2.08 -14.32 -17.89
N GLU A 41 -1.70 -14.30 -16.61
CA GLU A 41 -0.43 -14.93 -16.18
C GLU A 41 -0.61 -16.44 -15.91
N TYR A 42 -1.03 -17.18 -16.95
CA TYR A 42 -0.90 -18.64 -16.99
C TYR A 42 0.48 -18.98 -17.58
N PRO A 43 1.34 -19.75 -16.89
CA PRO A 43 2.64 -20.12 -17.43
C PRO A 43 2.44 -21.04 -18.64
N GLY A 44 2.67 -20.52 -19.85
CA GLY A 44 2.57 -21.30 -21.10
C GLY A 44 1.94 -20.58 -22.29
N ALA A 45 1.30 -19.42 -22.10
CA ALA A 45 0.78 -18.63 -23.21
C ALA A 45 1.83 -17.61 -23.67
N GLY A 46 2.51 -17.92 -24.78
CA GLY A 46 3.42 -16.98 -25.43
C GLY A 46 2.75 -15.64 -25.74
N SER A 47 3.52 -14.56 -25.56
CA SER A 47 3.32 -13.23 -26.14
C SER A 47 1.89 -12.70 -26.17
N SER A 48 1.46 -11.94 -25.16
CA SER A 48 0.23 -11.15 -25.30
C SER A 48 0.17 -9.90 -24.42
N SER A 49 1.05 -8.94 -24.72
CA SER A 49 0.78 -7.51 -24.44
C SER A 49 -0.59 -7.06 -24.97
N VAL A 50 -1.18 -7.81 -25.93
CA VAL A 50 -2.50 -7.57 -26.52
C VAL A 50 -3.70 -8.21 -25.80
N PHE A 51 -3.53 -9.30 -25.02
CA PHE A 51 -4.67 -9.91 -24.29
C PHE A 51 -5.00 -9.17 -22.98
N SER A 52 -4.04 -8.44 -22.43
CA SER A 52 -4.24 -7.56 -21.27
C SER A 52 -5.20 -6.40 -21.57
N VAL A 53 -5.35 -6.03 -22.86
CA VAL A 53 -6.31 -5.00 -23.32
C VAL A 53 -7.73 -5.57 -23.45
N LEU A 54 -7.87 -6.89 -23.66
CA LEU A 54 -9.17 -7.54 -23.93
C LEU A 54 -9.87 -8.05 -22.66
N SER A 55 -9.15 -8.23 -21.56
CA SER A 55 -9.72 -8.72 -20.31
C SER A 55 -9.95 -7.55 -19.35
N ASN A 56 -11.18 -7.04 -19.28
CA ASN A 56 -11.55 -5.93 -18.38
C ASN A 56 -11.60 -6.35 -16.88
N ARG A 57 -10.82 -7.36 -16.46
CA ARG A 57 -10.86 -7.92 -15.09
C ARG A 57 -9.44 -8.11 -14.56
N ALA A 58 -9.20 -7.82 -13.28
CA ALA A 58 -7.99 -8.13 -12.52
C ALA A 58 -8.36 -9.04 -11.35
N VAL A 59 -7.48 -9.97 -10.97
CA VAL A 59 -7.66 -10.85 -9.81
C VAL A 59 -6.67 -10.45 -8.72
N VAL A 60 -7.12 -10.40 -7.47
CA VAL A 60 -6.20 -10.23 -6.33
C VAL A 60 -5.51 -11.55 -6.03
N ARG A 61 -4.17 -11.56 -6.05
CA ARG A 61 -3.37 -12.75 -5.76
C ARG A 61 -2.38 -12.51 -4.62
N ARG A 62 -1.94 -13.63 -4.02
CA ARG A 62 -0.81 -13.68 -3.11
C ARG A 62 0.29 -14.50 -3.76
N ASP A 63 1.40 -13.85 -4.10
CA ASP A 63 2.54 -14.47 -4.76
C ASP A 63 3.84 -14.05 -4.05
N ARG A 64 4.96 -14.71 -4.35
CA ARG A 64 6.25 -14.33 -3.76
C ARG A 64 6.71 -13.00 -4.36
N LEU A 65 7.30 -12.15 -3.53
CA LEU A 65 7.84 -10.87 -3.97
C LEU A 65 8.86 -11.06 -5.11
N GLU A 66 9.73 -12.07 -5.00
CA GLU A 66 10.72 -12.40 -6.02
C GLU A 66 10.08 -12.73 -7.38
N ASP A 67 9.01 -13.53 -7.40
CA ASP A 67 8.31 -13.93 -8.61
C ASP A 67 7.59 -12.74 -9.25
N VAL A 68 6.93 -11.91 -8.41
CA VAL A 68 6.22 -10.71 -8.89
C VAL A 68 7.23 -9.68 -9.41
N VAL A 69 8.37 -9.51 -8.79
CA VAL A 69 9.41 -8.58 -9.27
C VAL A 69 10.06 -9.10 -10.55
N GLY A 70 10.43 -10.38 -10.60
CA GLY A 70 11.15 -10.97 -11.74
C GLY A 70 12.44 -10.20 -12.05
N ASN A 71 12.60 -9.77 -13.30
CA ASN A 71 13.77 -8.99 -13.75
C ASN A 71 13.62 -7.47 -13.56
N CYS A 72 12.55 -7.01 -12.90
CA CYS A 72 12.32 -5.59 -12.66
C CYS A 72 13.00 -5.12 -11.36
N ARG A 73 13.11 -3.79 -11.21
CA ARG A 73 13.50 -3.19 -9.93
C ARG A 73 12.25 -2.89 -9.11
N TYR A 74 12.38 -2.87 -7.79
CA TYR A 74 11.33 -2.43 -6.89
C TYR A 74 11.89 -1.53 -5.79
N ARG A 75 11.00 -0.77 -5.15
CA ARG A 75 11.29 -0.04 -3.91
C ARG A 75 10.11 -0.14 -2.94
N VAL A 76 10.40 0.01 -1.65
CA VAL A 76 9.38 0.32 -0.65
C VAL A 76 8.97 1.79 -0.84
N ASN A 77 7.69 2.06 -1.04
CA ASN A 77 7.18 3.42 -1.27
C ASN A 77 5.87 3.72 -0.54
N ASN A 78 5.97 4.00 0.75
CA ASN A 78 4.85 4.47 1.58
C ASN A 78 4.61 5.98 1.39
N HIS A 79 4.43 6.42 0.14
CA HIS A 79 4.45 7.85 -0.23
C HIS A 79 3.40 8.72 0.47
N LEU A 80 2.33 8.17 1.07
CA LEU A 80 1.31 8.94 1.79
C LEU A 80 1.46 8.92 3.31
N ASP A 81 2.48 8.28 3.87
CA ASP A 81 2.74 8.27 5.32
C ASP A 81 3.00 9.69 5.87
N HIS A 82 3.36 10.67 5.05
CA HIS A 82 3.49 12.07 5.46
C HIS A 82 2.14 12.76 5.65
N LYS A 83 1.06 12.20 5.09
CA LYS A 83 -0.28 12.81 5.04
C LYS A 83 -1.32 12.05 5.86
N TYR A 84 -1.27 10.73 5.82
CA TYR A 84 -2.25 9.86 6.48
C TYR A 84 -1.57 8.91 7.46
N THR A 85 -2.26 8.59 8.54
CA THR A 85 -1.84 7.55 9.47
C THR A 85 -2.11 6.18 8.83
N PRO A 86 -1.12 5.29 8.69
CA PRO A 86 -1.38 3.93 8.22
C PRO A 86 -2.22 3.17 9.24
N ARG A 87 -3.10 2.29 8.77
CA ARG A 87 -3.87 1.38 9.61
C ARG A 87 -2.94 0.43 10.38
N PRO A 88 -3.41 -0.16 11.49
CA PRO A 88 -2.66 -1.21 12.18
C PRO A 88 -2.24 -2.34 11.21
N VAL A 89 -0.99 -2.77 11.27
CA VAL A 89 -0.40 -3.73 10.33
C VAL A 89 -1.21 -5.04 10.25
N ASN A 90 -1.72 -5.51 11.39
CA ASN A 90 -2.61 -6.67 11.46
C ASN A 90 -3.91 -6.47 10.66
N GLU A 91 -4.52 -5.28 10.72
CA GLU A 91 -5.71 -4.93 9.93
C GLU A 91 -5.42 -4.83 8.44
N ILE A 92 -4.27 -4.26 8.07
CA ILE A 92 -3.81 -4.18 6.68
C ILE A 92 -3.71 -5.58 6.10
N ILE A 93 -2.96 -6.47 6.77
CA ILE A 93 -2.73 -7.85 6.33
C ILE A 93 -4.03 -8.64 6.30
N TYR A 94 -4.87 -8.49 7.33
CA TYR A 94 -6.18 -9.14 7.39
C TYR A 94 -7.06 -8.72 6.20
N SER A 95 -7.21 -7.42 5.97
CA SER A 95 -7.99 -6.87 4.86
C SER A 95 -7.45 -7.32 3.50
N ALA A 96 -6.13 -7.36 3.33
CA ALA A 96 -5.51 -7.79 2.09
C ALA A 96 -5.79 -9.27 1.80
N LYS A 97 -5.70 -10.14 2.82
CA LYS A 97 -6.01 -11.58 2.70
C LYS A 97 -7.47 -11.84 2.33
N GLN A 98 -8.42 -11.07 2.89
CA GLN A 98 -9.84 -11.20 2.57
C GLN A 98 -10.17 -10.86 1.10
N LYS A 99 -9.29 -10.10 0.43
CA LYS A 99 -9.47 -9.73 -0.98
C LYS A 99 -8.92 -10.76 -1.96
N ILE A 100 -8.12 -11.74 -1.53
CA ILE A 100 -7.54 -12.75 -2.42
C ILE A 100 -8.64 -13.50 -3.18
N GLY A 101 -8.45 -13.66 -4.50
CA GLY A 101 -9.41 -14.30 -5.40
C GLY A 101 -10.56 -13.41 -5.87
N GLN A 102 -10.70 -12.19 -5.33
CA GLN A 102 -11.69 -11.25 -5.82
C GLN A 102 -11.30 -10.69 -7.19
N GLU A 103 -12.29 -10.55 -8.06
CA GLU A 103 -12.15 -9.95 -9.37
C GLU A 103 -12.57 -8.47 -9.34
N MET A 104 -11.76 -7.59 -9.94
CA MET A 104 -12.00 -6.15 -10.01
C MET A 104 -11.98 -5.67 -11.47
N PRO A 105 -12.78 -4.67 -11.86
CA PRO A 105 -12.75 -4.13 -13.21
C PRO A 105 -11.36 -3.53 -13.53
N TYR A 106 -10.90 -3.74 -14.76
CA TYR A 106 -9.54 -3.42 -15.20
C TYR A 106 -9.50 -2.05 -15.89
N SER A 107 -9.73 -0.99 -15.12
CA SER A 107 -9.41 0.37 -15.58
C SER A 107 -7.93 0.66 -15.32
N LEU A 108 -7.10 0.81 -16.37
CA LEU A 108 -5.71 1.26 -16.32
C LEU A 108 -4.94 0.81 -15.06
N LEU A 109 -4.44 -0.43 -15.10
CA LEU A 109 -3.80 -1.16 -14.02
C LEU A 109 -3.00 -0.34 -13.01
N SER A 110 -2.15 0.60 -13.44
CA SER A 110 -1.32 1.40 -12.52
C SER A 110 -2.17 2.16 -11.51
N ARG A 111 -3.27 2.78 -11.97
CA ARG A 111 -4.18 3.52 -11.10
C ARG A 111 -4.96 2.60 -10.18
N ASN A 112 -5.39 1.45 -10.69
CA ASN A 112 -6.18 0.50 -9.90
C ASN A 112 -5.33 -0.24 -8.86
N CYS A 113 -4.10 -0.66 -9.20
CA CYS A 113 -3.22 -1.35 -8.27
C CYS A 113 -2.69 -0.40 -7.19
N GLU A 114 -2.32 0.84 -7.55
CA GLU A 114 -1.95 1.87 -6.58
C GLU A 114 -3.11 2.16 -5.62
N HIS A 115 -4.32 2.35 -6.16
CA HIS A 115 -5.50 2.62 -5.34
C HIS A 115 -5.85 1.47 -4.41
N PHE A 116 -5.77 0.23 -4.92
CA PHE A 116 -6.02 -0.97 -4.14
C PHE A 116 -5.10 -1.06 -2.91
N VAL A 117 -3.79 -0.94 -3.10
CA VAL A 117 -2.84 -1.06 -1.97
C VAL A 117 -2.90 0.16 -1.04
N THR A 118 -3.20 1.34 -1.59
CA THR A 118 -3.41 2.56 -0.82
C THR A 118 -4.61 2.43 0.11
N ASN A 119 -5.74 1.91 -0.39
CA ASN A 119 -6.93 1.69 0.45
C ASN A 119 -6.69 0.61 1.50
N LEU A 120 -5.86 -0.40 1.21
CA LEU A 120 -5.46 -1.38 2.22
C LEU A 120 -4.64 -0.73 3.35
N ARG A 121 -3.64 0.11 3.01
CA ARG A 121 -2.75 0.73 4.00
C ARG A 121 -3.41 1.87 4.79
N TYR A 122 -4.12 2.78 4.14
CA TYR A 122 -4.64 4.00 4.78
C TYR A 122 -6.16 4.00 4.98
N GLY A 123 -6.86 3.00 4.44
CA GLY A 123 -8.32 2.97 4.39
C GLY A 123 -8.89 3.62 3.13
N GLU A 124 -10.18 3.37 2.89
CA GLU A 124 -10.97 4.02 1.85
C GLU A 124 -10.93 5.55 2.03
N PRO A 125 -11.06 6.36 0.97
CA PRO A 125 -10.93 7.82 1.05
C PRO A 125 -11.70 8.49 2.21
N HIS A 126 -12.93 8.02 2.48
CA HIS A 126 -13.79 8.52 3.56
C HIS A 126 -13.38 8.07 4.97
N SER A 127 -12.51 7.06 5.08
CA SER A 127 -12.03 6.48 6.33
C SER A 127 -10.56 6.83 6.63
N ARG A 128 -9.90 7.59 5.75
CA ARG A 128 -8.48 7.96 5.92
C ARG A 128 -8.32 8.93 7.09
N GLN A 129 -7.50 8.53 8.05
CA GLN A 129 -7.16 9.37 9.18
C GLN A 129 -5.96 10.26 8.81
N VAL A 130 -6.15 11.57 8.89
CA VAL A 130 -5.06 12.55 8.70
C VAL A 130 -4.16 12.50 9.93
N ARG A 131 -2.84 12.61 9.72
CA ARG A 131 -1.91 12.70 10.85
C ARG A 131 -2.17 14.03 11.58
N PRO A 132 -2.26 14.04 12.92
CA PRO A 132 -2.26 15.30 13.65
C PRO A 132 -1.01 16.08 13.21
N SER A 133 -1.18 17.31 12.73
CA SER A 133 -0.04 18.19 12.49
C SER A 133 0.69 18.37 13.81
N GLU A 134 1.97 18.00 13.86
CA GLU A 134 2.85 18.37 14.98
C GLU A 134 3.07 19.89 14.93
N ASP A 135 2.10 20.65 15.42
CA ASP A 135 2.34 22.05 15.78
C ASP A 135 3.24 22.08 17.03
N PRO A 136 4.33 22.86 17.04
CA PRO A 136 5.20 22.95 18.20
C PRO A 136 4.48 23.67 19.33
N SER A 137 4.08 22.89 20.35
CA SER A 137 3.88 23.21 21.77
C SER A 137 3.31 24.60 22.15
N PRO A 138 2.20 24.67 22.94
CA PRO A 138 1.88 25.87 23.69
C PRO A 138 2.88 26.02 24.86
N SER A 139 3.77 27.01 24.78
CA SER A 139 4.58 27.45 25.91
C SER A 139 3.74 28.28 26.89
N MET A 140 3.93 28.01 28.18
CA MET A 140 3.65 28.82 29.39
C MET A 140 2.48 28.37 30.30
N SER A 141 2.85 27.45 31.20
CA SER A 141 2.79 27.49 32.68
C SER A 141 1.56 28.00 33.46
N PRO A 142 1.24 27.38 34.62
CA PRO A 142 0.04 27.67 35.40
C PRO A 142 0.18 28.91 36.29
N GLY A 143 -0.68 29.90 36.09
CA GLY A 143 -0.89 31.01 37.04
C GLY A 143 -1.74 30.56 38.22
N VAL A 144 -1.10 30.34 39.37
CA VAL A 144 -1.76 30.19 40.67
C VAL A 144 -2.20 31.57 41.14
N SER A 145 -3.51 31.81 41.23
CA SER A 145 -4.08 32.98 41.90
C SER A 145 -4.87 32.50 43.13
N LYS A 146 -4.33 32.81 44.31
CA LYS A 146 -4.86 32.50 45.63
C LYS A 146 -6.34 32.90 45.76
N LEU A 147 -7.12 31.95 46.27
CA LEU A 147 -8.38 32.20 46.96
C LEU A 147 -8.06 32.87 48.30
N GLY A 148 -8.45 34.13 48.45
CA GLY A 148 -8.44 34.85 49.72
C GLY A 148 -9.83 35.40 49.97
N SER A 149 -10.69 34.57 50.56
CA SER A 149 -11.98 34.97 51.12
C SER A 149 -12.04 34.39 52.51
N GLU A 150 -11.81 35.22 53.52
CA GLU A 150 -12.25 34.98 54.90
C GLU A 150 -12.17 36.29 55.70
N ARG A 151 -13.38 36.83 55.95
CA ARG A 151 -13.87 37.65 57.09
C ARG A 151 -13.16 38.93 57.47
#